data_AF-A0A820YCR3-F1
#
_entry.id   AF-A0A820YCR3-F1
#
_cell.length_a   1.000
_cell.length_b   1.000
_cell.length_c   1.000
_cell.angle_alpha   90.00
_cell.angle_beta   90.00
_cell.angle_gamma   90.00
#
_symmetry.space_group_name_H-M   'P 1'
#
loop_
_entity.id
_entity.type
_entity.pdbx_description
1 polymer ?
#
loop_
_entity_poly.entity_id
_entity_poly.type
_entity_poly.pdbx_seq_one_letter_code
_entity_poly.pdbx_strand_id
1 'polypeptide(L)'
;MDTDNDNFISHNKTELNRKVSTSGRSISIEDWSDIESIISSYSSIFQNQYSLCRSFDISDRKSALIYWSEFASQRALKLINFFQEIDEFENLNSDDRFTLIKYNLLSLYLIQKCLNYNPLTGTFINRKNEDVLKRRQFFALCYGTSGIRESFMSLIRSFSKVTEQDSILINLLLVVLLFSKGLSMNETEPELNDEL
;
A
#
# COMPACT_ATOMS: atom_id res chain seq x y z
N MET A 1 -20.84 2.87 69.70
CA MET A 1 -19.95 3.70 68.87
C MET A 1 -19.69 2.91 67.60
N ASP A 2 -20.75 2.63 66.83
CA ASP A 2 -21.51 3.58 65.99
C ASP A 2 -20.60 4.03 64.85
N THR A 3 -20.92 3.91 63.56
CA THR A 3 -22.17 3.60 62.85
C THR A 3 -21.79 3.43 61.38
N ASP A 4 -22.54 2.59 60.67
CA ASP A 4 -23.02 2.76 59.30
C ASP A 4 -22.20 3.60 58.30
N ASN A 5 -21.73 2.94 57.23
CA ASN A 5 -21.66 3.60 55.93
C ASN A 5 -21.81 2.60 54.77
N ASP A 6 -22.88 1.79 54.81
CA ASP A 6 -23.43 1.09 53.65
C ASP A 6 -24.46 2.02 53.00
N ASN A 7 -24.05 2.77 51.98
CA ASN A 7 -24.92 3.27 50.90
C ASN A 7 -24.12 4.19 49.99
N PHE A 8 -23.43 3.65 48.98
CA PHE A 8 -23.16 4.38 47.71
C PHE A 8 -22.66 3.41 46.62
N ILE A 9 -23.36 2.27 46.45
CA ILE A 9 -23.16 1.36 45.30
C ILE A 9 -24.52 1.14 44.63
N SER A 10 -25.04 2.12 43.90
CA SER A 10 -26.23 1.86 43.07
C SER A 10 -26.47 2.78 41.87
N HIS A 11 -25.56 3.66 41.44
CA HIS A 11 -25.89 4.65 40.40
C HIS A 11 -24.83 4.94 39.33
N ASN A 12 -24.00 3.96 38.93
CA ASN A 12 -23.11 4.13 37.76
C ASN A 12 -22.96 2.86 36.89
N LYS A 13 -24.05 2.11 36.70
CA LYS A 13 -24.09 0.94 35.76
C LYS A 13 -25.02 1.13 34.57
N THR A 14 -25.51 2.35 34.36
CA THR A 14 -26.44 2.65 33.27
C THR A 14 -25.81 3.74 32.42
N GLU A 15 -25.15 3.33 31.33
CA GLU A 15 -24.76 4.12 30.13
C GLU A 15 -23.38 3.71 29.60
N LEU A 16 -23.25 2.47 29.12
CA LEU A 16 -22.35 2.21 27.98
C LEU A 16 -22.75 0.98 27.17
N ASN A 17 -24.05 0.74 27.03
CA ASN A 17 -24.57 -0.10 25.94
C ASN A 17 -24.96 0.80 24.77
N ARG A 18 -23.95 1.44 24.17
CA ARG A 18 -24.10 1.99 22.83
C ARG A 18 -24.12 0.78 21.89
N LYS A 19 -25.30 0.18 21.73
CA LYS A 19 -25.62 -0.69 20.60
C LYS A 19 -25.34 0.15 19.35
N VAL A 20 -24.14 0.02 18.81
CA VAL A 20 -23.89 0.35 17.41
C VAL A 20 -24.66 -0.70 16.65
N SER A 21 -25.92 -0.40 16.35
CA SER A 21 -26.69 -1.14 15.35
C SER A 21 -26.01 -0.86 14.01
N THR A 22 -24.94 -1.58 13.71
CA THR A 22 -24.49 -1.74 12.33
C THR A 22 -25.61 -2.48 11.63
N SER A 23 -26.55 -1.75 11.02
CA SER A 23 -27.33 -2.30 9.93
C SER A 23 -26.34 -2.59 8.81
N GLY A 24 -25.68 -3.74 8.90
CA GLY A 24 -24.70 -4.19 7.94
C GLY A 24 -25.43 -4.35 6.62
N ARG A 25 -25.32 -3.34 5.77
CA ARG A 25 -25.68 -3.46 4.37
C ARG A 25 -24.74 -4.53 3.83
N SER A 26 -25.27 -5.70 3.50
CA SER A 26 -24.49 -6.76 2.90
C SER A 26 -23.94 -6.26 1.57
N ILE A 27 -22.65 -6.50 1.33
CA ILE A 27 -22.01 -6.28 0.03
C ILE A 27 -22.81 -7.05 -1.02
N SER A 28 -23.12 -6.41 -2.15
CA SER A 28 -23.89 -7.06 -3.22
C SER A 28 -23.05 -8.16 -3.91
N ILE A 29 -23.69 -9.01 -4.71
CA ILE A 29 -22.97 -10.07 -5.44
C ILE A 29 -22.08 -9.42 -6.51
N GLU A 30 -22.56 -8.34 -7.10
CA GLU A 30 -21.88 -7.53 -8.10
C GLU A 30 -20.61 -6.91 -7.49
N ASP A 31 -20.71 -6.23 -6.34
CA ASP A 31 -19.54 -5.65 -5.66
C ASP A 31 -18.49 -6.73 -5.32
N TRP A 32 -18.94 -7.92 -4.90
CA TRP A 32 -18.02 -9.03 -4.61
C TRP A 32 -17.31 -9.54 -5.86
N SER A 33 -18.01 -9.61 -6.99
CA SER A 33 -17.42 -9.99 -8.28
C SER A 33 -16.32 -9.01 -8.69
N ASP A 34 -16.54 -7.71 -8.51
CA ASP A 34 -15.55 -6.67 -8.84
C ASP A 34 -14.32 -6.78 -7.93
N ILE A 35 -14.53 -6.98 -6.63
CA ILE A 35 -13.45 -7.21 -5.65
C ILE A 35 -12.62 -8.45 -6.04
N GLU A 36 -13.26 -9.56 -6.40
CA GLU A 36 -12.58 -10.79 -6.81
C GLU A 36 -11.79 -10.59 -8.12
N SER A 37 -12.35 -9.84 -9.07
CA SER A 37 -11.67 -9.46 -10.31
C SER A 37 -10.37 -8.70 -10.01
N ILE A 38 -10.45 -7.66 -9.17
CA ILE A 38 -9.28 -6.85 -8.76
C ILE A 38 -8.18 -7.73 -8.14
N ILE A 39 -8.55 -8.62 -7.20
CA ILE A 39 -7.59 -9.50 -6.51
C ILE A 39 -6.96 -10.49 -7.50
N SER A 40 -7.74 -11.03 -8.42
CA SER A 40 -7.30 -11.98 -9.43
C SER A 40 -6.32 -11.34 -10.41
N SER A 41 -6.64 -10.15 -10.91
CA SER A 41 -5.77 -9.35 -11.78
C SER A 41 -4.46 -8.97 -11.10
N TYR A 42 -4.51 -8.55 -9.84
CA TYR A 42 -3.29 -8.30 -9.07
C TYR A 42 -2.45 -9.59 -8.94
N SER A 43 -3.09 -10.70 -8.58
CA SER A 43 -2.40 -11.98 -8.39
C SER A 43 -1.72 -12.47 -9.67
N SER A 44 -2.41 -12.44 -10.81
CA SER A 44 -1.89 -12.92 -12.09
C SER A 44 -0.64 -12.15 -12.54
N ILE A 45 -0.62 -10.83 -12.35
CA ILE A 45 0.49 -9.94 -12.75
C ILE A 45 1.69 -10.08 -11.80
N PHE A 46 1.42 -10.26 -10.50
CA PHE A 46 2.45 -10.22 -9.46
C PHE A 46 2.95 -11.60 -8.99
N GLN A 47 2.29 -12.72 -9.30
CA GLN A 47 2.72 -14.08 -8.91
C GLN A 47 3.94 -14.59 -9.69
N ASN A 48 4.13 -14.17 -10.95
CA ASN A 48 5.33 -14.52 -11.73
C ASN A 48 6.54 -13.66 -11.30
N GLN A 49 7.16 -14.02 -10.17
CA GLN A 49 8.33 -13.34 -9.60
C GLN A 49 9.63 -14.13 -9.79
N TYR A 50 10.11 -14.18 -11.03
CA TYR A 50 11.52 -14.43 -11.28
C TYR A 50 12.03 -13.44 -12.34
N SER A 51 12.11 -12.16 -11.97
CA SER A 51 12.99 -11.26 -12.70
C SER A 51 14.42 -11.74 -12.43
N LEU A 52 15.10 -12.26 -13.46
CA LEU A 52 16.53 -12.58 -13.47
C LEU A 52 17.30 -11.45 -12.78
N CYS A 53 17.67 -11.69 -11.51
CA CYS A 53 18.43 -10.74 -10.73
C CYS A 53 19.85 -10.78 -11.28
N ARG A 54 20.19 -9.81 -12.15
CA ARG A 54 21.59 -9.58 -12.49
C ARG A 54 22.33 -9.26 -11.19
N SER A 55 23.41 -9.98 -10.91
CA SER A 55 24.27 -9.63 -9.80
C SER A 55 24.80 -8.21 -10.03
N PHE A 56 24.55 -7.29 -9.11
CA PHE A 56 25.13 -5.95 -9.14
C PHE A 56 26.16 -5.80 -8.01
N ASP A 57 27.21 -5.04 -8.28
CA ASP A 57 28.17 -4.62 -7.28
C ASP A 57 27.58 -3.48 -6.45
N ILE A 58 27.50 -3.70 -5.15
CA ILE A 58 26.93 -2.74 -4.20
C ILE A 58 27.93 -1.73 -3.66
N SER A 59 29.23 -1.95 -3.90
CA SER A 59 30.27 -1.00 -3.54
C SER A 59 30.29 0.21 -4.50
N ASP A 60 29.79 0.04 -5.72
CA ASP A 60 29.62 1.11 -6.70
C ASP A 60 28.21 1.72 -6.68
N ARG A 61 28.15 3.00 -6.30
CA ARG A 61 26.90 3.77 -6.26
C ARG A 61 26.21 3.84 -7.62
N LYS A 62 26.95 3.93 -8.72
CA LYS A 62 26.34 4.02 -10.06
C LYS A 62 25.66 2.71 -10.43
N SER A 63 26.36 1.59 -10.28
CA SER A 63 25.80 0.25 -10.49
C SER A 63 24.57 -0.01 -9.61
N ALA A 64 24.62 0.39 -8.34
CA ALA A 64 23.50 0.26 -7.41
C ALA A 64 22.27 1.10 -7.85
N LEU A 65 22.48 2.32 -8.34
CA LEU A 65 21.42 3.19 -8.85
C LEU A 65 20.81 2.64 -10.14
N ILE A 66 21.62 2.15 -11.08
CA ILE A 66 21.15 1.55 -12.33
C ILE A 66 20.29 0.32 -12.02
N TYR A 67 20.81 -0.58 -11.19
CA TYR A 67 20.08 -1.78 -10.77
C TYR A 67 18.75 -1.44 -10.10
N TRP A 68 18.73 -0.47 -9.19
CA TRP A 68 17.50 -0.06 -8.53
C TRP A 68 16.52 0.61 -9.49
N SER A 69 17.01 1.37 -10.47
CA SER A 69 16.18 2.00 -11.50
C SER A 69 15.51 0.94 -12.38
N GLU A 70 16.26 -0.07 -12.84
CA GLU A 70 15.69 -1.20 -13.59
C GLU A 70 14.63 -1.95 -12.76
N PHE A 71 14.93 -2.22 -11.49
CA PHE A 71 13.99 -2.87 -10.57
C PHE A 71 12.72 -2.03 -10.37
N ALA A 72 12.86 -0.71 -10.18
CA ALA A 72 11.74 0.21 -10.01
C ALA A 72 10.90 0.28 -11.29
N SER A 73 11.52 0.40 -12.47
CA SER A 73 10.83 0.43 -13.76
C SER A 73 10.02 -0.84 -14.02
N GLN A 74 10.57 -2.03 -13.75
CA GLN A 74 9.81 -3.28 -13.89
C GLN A 74 8.60 -3.33 -12.95
N ARG A 75 8.72 -2.81 -11.73
CA ARG A 75 7.62 -2.77 -10.76
C ARG A 75 6.58 -1.71 -11.11
N ALA A 76 7.01 -0.57 -11.63
CA ALA A 76 6.15 0.47 -12.18
C ALA A 76 5.29 -0.10 -13.33
N LEU A 77 5.90 -0.77 -14.29
CA LEU A 77 5.18 -1.39 -15.41
C LEU A 77 4.15 -2.43 -14.93
N LYS A 78 4.49 -3.26 -13.94
CA LYS A 78 3.51 -4.20 -13.37
C LYS A 78 2.32 -3.50 -12.70
N LEU A 79 2.56 -2.39 -12.00
CA LEU A 79 1.48 -1.60 -11.41
C LEU A 79 0.61 -0.96 -12.50
N ILE A 80 1.21 -0.40 -13.55
CA ILE A 80 0.48 0.15 -14.70
C ILE A 80 -0.39 -0.93 -15.34
N ASN A 81 0.18 -2.11 -15.64
CA ASN A 81 -0.58 -3.22 -16.20
C ASN A 81 -1.73 -3.63 -15.28
N PHE A 82 -1.52 -3.63 -13.95
CA PHE A 82 -2.60 -3.93 -13.01
C PHE A 82 -3.73 -2.91 -13.07
N PHE A 83 -3.41 -1.62 -13.16
CA PHE A 83 -4.44 -0.59 -13.28
C PHE A 83 -5.16 -0.63 -14.63
N GLN A 84 -4.50 -1.08 -15.69
CA GLN A 84 -5.15 -1.31 -17.00
C GLN A 84 -6.16 -2.46 -16.99
N GLU A 85 -6.10 -3.37 -16.02
CA GLU A 85 -7.14 -4.41 -15.83
C GLU A 85 -8.36 -3.89 -15.03
N ILE A 86 -8.39 -2.60 -14.68
CA ILE A 86 -9.51 -1.95 -13.99
C ILE A 86 -10.33 -1.19 -15.03
N ASP A 87 -11.58 -1.62 -15.25
CA ASP A 87 -12.44 -1.06 -16.29
C ASP A 87 -12.63 0.45 -16.13
N GLU A 88 -12.84 0.95 -14.91
CA GLU A 88 -12.99 2.38 -14.64
C GLU A 88 -11.74 3.19 -15.01
N PHE A 89 -10.55 2.60 -14.89
CA PHE A 89 -9.32 3.27 -15.29
C PHE A 89 -9.16 3.25 -16.81
N GLU A 90 -9.41 2.10 -17.45
CA GLU A 90 -9.22 1.95 -18.90
C GLU A 90 -10.23 2.77 -19.71
N ASN A 91 -11.41 3.01 -19.16
CA ASN A 91 -12.44 3.87 -19.75
C ASN A 91 -12.12 5.37 -19.69
N LEU A 92 -11.10 5.80 -18.94
CA LEU A 92 -10.65 7.19 -18.95
C LEU A 92 -9.93 7.55 -20.26
N ASN A 93 -9.99 8.83 -20.63
CA ASN A 93 -9.17 9.35 -21.73
C ASN A 93 -7.66 9.17 -21.42
N SER A 94 -6.83 9.18 -22.47
CA SER A 94 -5.40 8.90 -22.34
C SER A 94 -4.66 9.89 -21.45
N ASP A 95 -5.09 11.15 -21.43
CA ASP A 95 -4.42 12.23 -20.70
C ASP A 95 -4.69 12.10 -19.19
N ASP A 96 -5.90 11.72 -18.81
CA ASP A 96 -6.28 11.44 -17.43
C ASP A 96 -5.60 10.18 -16.90
N ARG A 97 -5.58 9.09 -17.68
CA ARG A 97 -4.81 7.89 -17.33
C ARG A 97 -3.35 8.21 -17.11
N PHE A 98 -2.74 8.98 -18.02
CA PHE A 98 -1.35 9.40 -17.90
C PHE A 98 -1.14 10.27 -16.65
N THR A 99 -2.05 11.19 -16.37
CA THR A 99 -2.01 12.05 -15.19
C THR A 99 -2.05 11.22 -13.91
N LEU A 100 -3.03 10.35 -13.73
CA LEU A 100 -3.16 9.50 -12.55
C LEU A 100 -1.90 8.66 -12.32
N ILE A 101 -1.38 8.02 -13.37
CA ILE A 101 -0.14 7.24 -13.27
C ILE A 101 1.04 8.14 -12.91
N LYS A 102 1.26 9.25 -13.61
CA LYS A 102 2.42 10.13 -13.41
C LYS A 102 2.50 10.65 -11.98
N TYR A 103 1.37 11.05 -11.40
CA TYR A 103 1.35 11.67 -10.07
C TYR A 103 1.26 10.62 -8.95
N ASN A 104 0.55 9.50 -9.14
CA ASN A 104 0.27 8.58 -8.03
C ASN A 104 1.20 7.36 -7.97
N LEU A 105 1.89 7.00 -9.06
CA LEU A 105 2.64 5.74 -9.17
C LEU A 105 3.73 5.56 -8.09
N LEU A 106 4.44 6.63 -7.72
CA LEU A 106 5.49 6.52 -6.70
C LEU A 106 4.90 6.13 -5.33
N SER A 107 3.83 6.82 -4.91
CA SER A 107 3.14 6.55 -3.65
C SER A 107 2.51 5.16 -3.65
N LEU A 108 1.86 4.78 -4.76
CA LEU A 108 1.28 3.45 -4.94
C LEU A 108 2.34 2.34 -4.89
N TYR A 109 3.52 2.57 -5.47
CA TYR A 109 4.64 1.64 -5.38
C TYR A 109 5.11 1.39 -3.94
N LEU A 110 5.06 2.40 -3.07
CA LEU A 110 5.40 2.23 -1.66
C LEU A 110 4.34 1.40 -0.93
N ILE A 111 3.06 1.71 -1.14
CA ILE A 111 1.94 1.00 -0.50
C ILE A 111 1.87 -0.46 -0.95
N GLN A 112 2.12 -0.73 -2.24
CA GLN A 112 2.21 -2.07 -2.80
C GLN A 112 3.20 -2.96 -2.04
N LYS A 113 4.24 -2.39 -1.42
CA LYS A 113 5.21 -3.16 -0.63
C LYS A 113 4.59 -3.77 0.63
N CYS A 114 3.51 -3.20 1.15
CA CYS A 114 2.76 -3.73 2.30
C CYS A 114 2.21 -5.13 2.02
N LEU A 115 1.77 -5.42 0.79
CA LEU A 115 1.28 -6.75 0.37
C LEU A 115 2.35 -7.85 0.46
N ASN A 116 3.62 -7.46 0.51
CA ASN A 116 4.74 -8.38 0.63
C ASN A 116 5.44 -8.23 1.98
N TYR A 117 4.94 -7.45 2.94
CA TYR A 117 5.58 -7.28 4.23
C TYR A 117 5.12 -8.36 5.19
N ASN A 118 6.04 -9.01 5.90
CA ASN A 118 5.73 -9.95 6.98
C ASN A 118 5.96 -9.23 8.32
N PRO A 119 4.92 -9.07 9.17
CA PRO A 119 5.01 -8.28 10.38
C PRO A 119 5.72 -9.07 11.50
N LEU A 120 5.73 -10.41 11.42
CA LEU A 120 6.40 -11.29 12.38
C LEU A 120 7.90 -11.24 12.22
N THR A 121 8.39 -11.25 10.97
CA THR A 121 9.83 -11.18 10.68
C THR A 121 10.36 -9.75 10.53
N GLY A 122 9.47 -8.78 10.33
CA GLY A 122 9.84 -7.40 10.03
C GLY A 122 10.54 -7.24 8.68
N THR A 123 10.34 -8.17 7.76
CA THR A 123 10.98 -8.22 6.43
C THR A 123 9.96 -8.43 5.32
N PHE A 124 10.38 -8.35 4.06
CA PHE A 124 9.50 -8.62 2.93
C PHE A 124 9.58 -10.10 2.50
N ILE A 125 8.44 -10.71 2.21
CA ILE A 125 8.21 -12.07 1.73
C ILE A 125 9.04 -12.32 0.45
N ASN A 126 9.47 -13.57 0.23
CA ASN A 126 10.25 -14.03 -0.93
C ASN A 126 11.63 -13.38 -1.11
N ARG A 127 12.29 -12.98 -0.02
CA ARG A 127 13.66 -12.46 -0.09
C ARG A 127 14.66 -13.39 0.58
N LYS A 128 15.73 -13.70 -0.14
CA LYS A 128 16.93 -14.28 0.47
C LYS A 128 17.56 -13.24 1.39
N ASN A 129 18.23 -13.68 2.46
CA ASN A 129 18.89 -12.79 3.42
C ASN A 129 19.86 -11.81 2.75
N GLU A 130 20.53 -12.24 1.67
CA GLU A 130 21.42 -11.41 0.86
C GLU A 130 20.71 -10.20 0.22
N ASP A 131 19.48 -10.37 -0.27
CA ASP A 131 18.73 -9.29 -0.90
C ASP A 131 18.33 -8.21 0.11
N VAL A 132 18.07 -8.62 1.36
CA VAL A 132 17.75 -7.70 2.46
C VAL A 132 18.97 -6.85 2.80
N LEU A 133 20.15 -7.48 2.90
CA LEU A 133 21.41 -6.76 3.15
C LEU A 133 21.74 -5.80 2.01
N LYS A 134 21.60 -6.26 0.75
CA LYS A 134 21.83 -5.40 -0.42
C LYS A 134 20.91 -4.18 -0.44
N ARG A 135 19.64 -4.32 -0.05
CA ARG A 135 18.75 -3.15 0.06
C ARG A 135 19.18 -2.18 1.15
N ARG A 136 19.56 -2.67 2.32
CA ARG A 136 20.03 -1.80 3.41
C ARG A 136 21.26 -1.01 2.98
N GLN A 137 22.21 -1.67 2.33
CA GLN A 137 23.41 -1.05 1.79
C GLN A 137 23.07 -0.04 0.67
N PHE A 138 22.13 -0.35 -0.24
CA PHE A 138 21.65 0.61 -1.24
C PHE A 138 21.14 1.91 -0.60
N PHE A 139 20.28 1.79 0.43
CA PHE A 139 19.76 2.98 1.11
C PHE A 139 20.87 3.78 1.79
N ALA A 140 21.80 3.11 2.47
CA ALA A 140 22.95 3.77 3.09
C ALA A 140 23.85 4.47 2.05
N LEU A 141 24.09 3.83 0.90
CA LEU A 141 24.94 4.34 -0.16
C LEU A 141 24.34 5.53 -0.90
N CYS A 142 23.03 5.48 -1.19
CA CYS A 142 22.36 6.50 -1.99
C CYS A 142 21.83 7.67 -1.15
N TYR A 143 21.46 7.41 0.09
CA TYR A 143 20.75 8.37 0.94
C TYR A 143 21.41 8.62 2.31
N GLY A 144 22.54 7.96 2.59
CA GLY A 144 23.31 8.20 3.82
C GLY A 144 22.48 8.05 5.09
N THR A 145 22.57 9.05 5.97
CA THR A 145 21.86 9.13 7.26
C THR A 145 20.54 9.88 7.20
N SER A 146 19.98 10.10 6.01
CA SER A 146 18.74 10.88 5.80
C SER A 146 17.48 10.34 6.52
N GLY A 147 17.53 9.13 7.09
CA GLY A 147 16.37 8.50 7.74
C GLY A 147 15.27 8.08 6.77
N ILE A 148 15.50 8.15 5.45
CA ILE A 148 14.50 7.80 4.42
C ILE A 148 14.06 6.34 4.57
N ARG A 149 15.01 5.44 4.86
CA ARG A 149 14.71 4.02 5.06
C ARG A 149 13.81 3.82 6.28
N GLU A 150 14.11 4.48 7.38
CA GLU A 150 13.38 4.39 8.64
C GLU A 150 11.96 4.94 8.47
N SER A 151 11.83 6.08 7.79
CA SER A 151 10.53 6.68 7.43
C SER A 151 9.70 5.75 6.55
N PHE A 152 10.32 5.16 5.53
CA PHE A 152 9.68 4.17 4.67
C PHE A 152 9.21 2.93 5.47
N MET A 153 10.07 2.35 6.30
CA MET A 153 9.68 1.20 7.13
C MET A 153 8.60 1.55 8.16
N SER A 154 8.61 2.78 8.68
CA SER A 154 7.56 3.27 9.58
C SER A 154 6.22 3.33 8.86
N LEU A 155 6.18 3.86 7.62
CA LEU A 155 4.98 3.88 6.79
C LEU A 155 4.45 2.46 6.55
N ILE A 156 5.31 1.52 6.14
CA ILE A 156 4.92 0.12 5.89
C ILE A 156 4.32 -0.53 7.14
N ARG A 157 4.94 -0.31 8.31
CA ARG A 157 4.44 -0.85 9.59
C ARG A 157 3.10 -0.25 9.98
N SER A 158 2.93 1.06 9.82
CA SER A 158 1.67 1.75 10.11
C SER A 158 0.56 1.24 9.19
N PHE A 159 0.80 1.16 7.89
CA PHE A 159 -0.16 0.60 6.93
C PHE A 159 -0.50 -0.84 7.28
N SER A 160 0.52 -1.70 7.46
CA SER A 160 0.33 -3.10 7.81
C SER A 160 -0.47 -3.30 9.10
N LYS A 161 -0.37 -2.38 10.06
CA LYS A 161 -1.12 -2.42 11.30
C LYS A 161 -2.59 -2.02 11.07
N VAL A 162 -2.82 -0.94 10.32
CA VAL A 162 -4.17 -0.43 10.03
C VAL A 162 -4.96 -1.39 9.16
N THR A 163 -4.32 -1.99 8.15
CA THR A 163 -4.99 -2.92 7.24
C THR A 163 -5.02 -4.35 7.77
N GLU A 164 -4.40 -4.62 8.92
CA GLU A 164 -4.21 -5.98 9.46
C GLU A 164 -3.59 -6.97 8.45
N GLN A 165 -2.86 -6.44 7.46
CA GLN A 165 -2.37 -7.18 6.29
C GLN A 165 -3.44 -7.86 5.43
N ASP A 166 -4.69 -7.41 5.51
CA ASP A 166 -5.73 -7.85 4.60
C ASP A 166 -5.38 -7.43 3.16
N SER A 167 -5.13 -8.42 2.31
CA SER A 167 -4.75 -8.21 0.91
C SER A 167 -5.88 -7.60 0.09
N ILE A 168 -7.13 -7.93 0.41
CA ILE A 168 -8.32 -7.37 -0.26
C ILE A 168 -8.36 -5.87 0.02
N LEU A 169 -8.28 -5.50 1.30
CA LEU A 169 -8.29 -4.10 1.72
C LEU A 169 -7.14 -3.31 1.10
N ILE A 170 -5.92 -3.87 1.08
CA ILE A 170 -4.77 -3.17 0.49
C ILE A 170 -4.92 -3.00 -1.03
N ASN A 171 -5.42 -4.02 -1.75
CA ASN A 171 -5.65 -3.90 -3.19
C ASN A 171 -6.72 -2.86 -3.51
N LEU A 172 -7.83 -2.85 -2.77
CA LEU A 172 -8.87 -1.82 -2.91
C LEU A 172 -8.33 -0.43 -2.61
N LEU A 173 -7.51 -0.29 -1.55
CA LEU A 173 -6.84 0.97 -1.26
C LEU A 173 -5.90 1.43 -2.38
N LEU A 174 -5.19 0.52 -3.05
CA LEU A 174 -4.36 0.88 -4.21
C LEU A 174 -5.21 1.45 -5.35
N VAL A 175 -6.38 0.86 -5.63
CA VAL A 175 -7.30 1.36 -6.65
C VAL A 175 -7.85 2.73 -6.25
N VAL A 176 -8.38 2.88 -5.02
CA VAL A 176 -8.89 4.16 -4.51
C VAL A 176 -7.83 5.26 -4.56
N LEU A 177 -6.59 4.95 -4.17
CA LEU A 177 -5.49 5.90 -4.18
C LEU A 177 -5.00 6.25 -5.58
N LEU A 178 -5.19 5.36 -6.57
CA LEU A 178 -4.93 5.69 -7.97
C LEU A 178 -5.83 6.82 -8.42
N PHE A 179 -7.12 6.77 -8.10
CA PHE A 179 -8.10 7.80 -8.49
C PHE A 179 -8.10 9.03 -7.56
N SER A 180 -7.24 9.04 -6.53
CA SER A 180 -7.15 10.16 -5.60
C SER A 180 -6.25 11.28 -6.14
N LYS A 181 -6.77 12.51 -6.18
CA LYS A 181 -5.99 13.71 -6.52
C LYS A 181 -5.01 14.06 -5.39
N GLY A 182 -3.82 14.54 -5.75
CA GLY A 182 -2.90 15.18 -4.81
C GLY A 182 -2.10 14.22 -3.93
N LEU A 183 -2.11 12.91 -4.23
CA LEU A 183 -1.26 11.94 -3.53
C LEU A 183 0.24 12.24 -3.73
N SER A 184 0.57 12.90 -4.84
CA SER A 184 1.90 13.38 -5.19
C SER A 184 2.32 14.64 -4.41
N MET A 185 1.37 15.34 -3.79
CA MET A 185 1.50 16.71 -3.27
C MET A 185 2.06 17.70 -4.31
N ASN A 186 1.90 17.42 -5.61
CA ASN A 186 2.36 18.30 -6.66
C ASN A 186 1.33 19.38 -6.95
N GLU A 187 1.69 20.64 -6.73
CA GLU A 187 0.83 21.81 -6.99
C GLU A 187 0.48 21.97 -8.47
N THR A 188 1.24 21.35 -9.38
CA THR A 188 1.00 21.40 -10.84
C THR A 188 0.24 20.18 -11.36
N GLU A 189 -0.38 19.39 -10.49
CA GLU A 189 -1.24 18.26 -10.89
C GLU A 189 -2.52 18.81 -11.55
N PRO A 190 -2.77 18.52 -12.85
CA PRO A 190 -3.94 19.01 -13.55
C PRO A 190 -5.23 18.35 -13.01
N GLU A 191 -6.37 19.00 -13.27
CA GLU A 191 -7.67 18.36 -13.07
C GLU A 191 -7.92 17.30 -14.12
N LEU A 192 -8.63 16.24 -13.73
CA LEU A 192 -9.10 15.24 -14.68
C LEU A 192 -10.20 15.86 -15.53
N ASN A 193 -10.28 15.46 -16.79
CA ASN A 193 -11.32 15.92 -17.68
C ASN A 193 -12.58 15.08 -17.40
N ASP A 194 -13.57 15.65 -16.71
CA ASP A 194 -14.84 15.01 -16.34
C ASP A 194 -15.75 14.67 -17.55
N GLU A 195 -15.21 14.48 -18.75
CA GLU A 195 -15.97 14.04 -19.93
C GLU A 195 -16.22 12.53 -19.85
N LEU A 196 -17.16 12.13 -18.99
CA LEU A 196 -17.88 10.86 -19.06
C LEU A 196 -19.14 11.00 -19.92
#